data_AF-A0A7C3QYI5-F1
#
_entry.id   AF-A0A7C3QYI5-F1
#
_cell.length_a   1.000
_cell.length_b   1.000
_cell.length_c   1.000
_cell.angle_alpha   90.00
_cell.angle_beta   90.00
_cell.angle_gamma   90.00
#
_symmetry.space_group_name_H-M   'P 1'
#
loop_
_entity.id
_entity.type
_entity.pdbx_description
1 polymer ?
#
loop_
_entity_poly.entity_id
_entity_poly.type
_entity_poly.pdbx_seq_one_letter_code
_entity_poly.pdbx_strand_id
1 'polypeptide(L)'
;MDENKLKQLAKAFVRELQTSKDLQDHMAEHRRRSQRAREMLRLEHIPSLTEDDLFVLFSDSDSFSPWFLRDKERGFKARLQKFGIERLRDALRELVARGERGLTSDDLGLIWKMRGLGTLLSTELLAYRFPTRYWTYSPNVTLPAFQKLGEDVKAAMPRGQKSEPYVYLALQPHMDKVSQALRDAGLKDVDYLTADVFLWWVKQEATEKAPGDVAGTGEQTVIELTPEEGRA
;
A
#
# COMPACT_ATOMS: atom_id res chain seq x y z
N MET A 1 -7.06 -12.76 15.05
CA MET A 1 -6.38 -11.52 15.46
C MET A 1 -6.33 -11.49 16.97
N ASP A 2 -5.14 -11.35 17.54
CA ASP A 2 -4.91 -11.21 18.97
C ASP A 2 -5.27 -9.79 19.43
N GLU A 3 -6.40 -9.66 20.13
CA GLU A 3 -6.91 -8.37 20.58
C GLU A 3 -6.03 -7.69 21.63
N ASN A 4 -5.37 -8.47 22.49
CA ASN A 4 -4.49 -7.92 23.53
C ASN A 4 -3.23 -7.34 22.88
N LYS A 5 -2.65 -8.08 21.93
CA LYS A 5 -1.51 -7.61 21.15
C LYS A 5 -1.85 -6.37 20.34
N LEU A 6 -3.00 -6.35 19.66
CA LEU A 6 -3.45 -5.18 18.91
C LEU A 6 -3.58 -3.95 19.82
N LYS A 7 -4.22 -4.07 20.99
CA LYS A 7 -4.37 -2.96 21.95
C LYS A 7 -3.02 -2.45 22.47
N GLN A 8 -2.08 -3.35 22.76
CA GLN A 8 -0.72 -2.98 23.20
C GLN A 8 0.04 -2.22 22.11
N LEU A 9 0.02 -2.74 20.87
CA LEU A 9 0.68 -2.12 19.73
C LEU A 9 0.05 -0.78 19.36
N ALA A 10 -1.27 -0.65 19.39
CA ALA A 10 -1.95 0.62 19.15
C ALA A 10 -1.51 1.70 20.16
N LYS A 11 -1.42 1.35 21.45
CA LYS A 11 -0.91 2.27 22.50
C LYS A 11 0.57 2.61 22.32
N ALA A 12 1.39 1.68 21.83
CA ALA A 12 2.80 1.94 21.54
C ALA A 12 2.93 2.89 20.34
N PHE A 13 2.23 2.60 19.25
CA PHE A 13 2.18 3.45 18.06
C PHE A 13 1.74 4.87 18.36
N VAL A 14 0.65 5.06 19.13
CA VAL A 14 0.18 6.43 19.48
C VAL A 14 1.22 7.20 20.29
N ARG A 15 1.95 6.53 21.20
CA ARG A 15 3.05 7.16 21.95
C ARG A 15 4.21 7.52 21.03
N GLU A 16 4.60 6.62 20.14
CA GLU A 16 5.70 6.86 19.22
C GLU A 16 5.37 7.95 18.21
N LEU A 17 4.13 8.00 17.70
CA LEU A 17 3.65 9.05 16.81
C LEU A 17 3.79 10.46 17.42
N GLN A 18 3.77 10.59 18.74
CA GLN A 18 3.97 11.89 19.41
C GLN A 18 5.43 12.35 19.38
N THR A 19 6.38 11.44 19.21
CA THR A 19 7.83 11.73 19.33
C THR A 19 8.62 11.46 18.05
N SER A 20 8.12 10.60 17.16
CA SER A 20 8.80 10.20 15.93
C SER A 20 8.47 11.15 14.81
N LYS A 21 9.49 11.92 14.38
CA LYS A 21 9.37 12.80 13.21
C LYS A 21 9.01 12.02 11.95
N ASP A 22 9.58 10.84 11.76
CA ASP A 22 9.32 10.01 10.59
C ASP A 22 7.86 9.57 10.51
N LEU A 23 7.27 9.13 11.63
CA LEU A 23 5.84 8.78 11.67
C LEU A 23 4.94 10.00 11.44
N GLN A 24 5.31 11.16 11.99
CA GLN A 24 4.57 12.40 11.79
C GLN A 24 4.62 12.86 10.33
N ASP A 25 5.80 12.83 9.72
CA ASP A 25 6.01 13.18 8.31
C ASP A 25 5.24 12.21 7.40
N HIS A 26 5.24 10.91 7.71
CA HIS A 26 4.48 9.90 6.98
C HIS A 26 2.96 10.14 7.07
N MET A 27 2.43 10.43 8.25
CA MET A 27 1.02 10.79 8.45
C MET A 27 0.63 12.09 7.72
N ALA A 28 1.49 13.11 7.77
CA ALA A 28 1.27 14.38 7.07
C ALA A 28 1.23 14.19 5.55
N GLU A 29 2.12 13.34 5.03
CA GLU A 29 2.20 13.00 3.63
C GLU A 29 0.94 12.27 3.14
N HIS A 30 0.42 11.29 3.89
CA HIS A 30 -0.86 10.64 3.58
C HIS A 30 -2.03 11.62 3.54
N ARG A 31 -2.10 12.57 4.48
CA ARG A 31 -3.15 13.61 4.48
C ARG A 31 -3.05 14.50 3.25
N ARG A 32 -1.84 14.93 2.89
CA ARG A 32 -1.57 15.76 1.71
C ARG A 32 -1.99 15.04 0.42
N ARG A 33 -1.60 13.77 0.28
CA ARG A 33 -1.99 12.91 -0.86
C ARG A 33 -3.50 12.71 -0.92
N SER A 34 -4.15 12.45 0.21
CA SER A 34 -5.61 12.30 0.28
C SER A 34 -6.35 13.56 -0.11
N GLN A 35 -5.92 14.73 0.38
CA GLN A 35 -6.53 16.00 0.00
C GLN A 35 -6.43 16.23 -1.51
N ARG A 36 -5.23 16.08 -2.06
CA ARG A 36 -5.00 16.22 -3.50
C ARG A 36 -5.85 15.24 -4.32
N ALA A 37 -5.88 13.96 -3.94
CA ALA A 37 -6.70 12.97 -4.63
C ALA A 37 -8.19 13.31 -4.57
N ARG A 38 -8.70 13.83 -3.44
CA ARG A 38 -10.10 14.27 -3.33
C ARG A 38 -10.44 15.44 -4.25
N GLU A 39 -9.49 16.33 -4.50
CA GLU A 39 -9.66 17.46 -5.42
C GLU A 39 -9.58 17.01 -6.89
N MET A 40 -8.58 16.19 -7.21
CA MET A 40 -8.25 15.77 -8.59
C MET A 40 -9.14 14.64 -9.10
N LEU A 41 -9.52 13.69 -8.24
CA LEU A 41 -10.30 12.50 -8.59
C LEU A 41 -11.80 12.69 -8.36
N ARG A 42 -12.33 13.84 -8.81
CA ARG A 42 -13.76 14.08 -8.97
C ARG A 42 -14.17 13.67 -10.38
N LEU A 43 -15.29 12.95 -10.52
CA LEU A 43 -15.71 12.38 -11.80
C LEU A 43 -15.81 13.43 -12.92
N GLU A 44 -16.29 14.62 -12.58
CA GLU A 44 -16.41 15.77 -13.48
C GLU A 44 -15.08 16.43 -13.85
N HIS A 45 -14.05 16.26 -13.02
CA HIS A 45 -12.75 16.90 -13.20
C HIS A 45 -11.73 16.00 -13.89
N ILE A 46 -11.82 14.68 -13.71
CA ILE A 46 -10.90 13.69 -14.31
C ILE A 46 -10.68 13.87 -15.83
N PRO A 47 -11.73 14.14 -16.65
CA PRO A 47 -11.55 14.36 -18.09
C PRO A 47 -10.64 15.56 -18.43
N SER A 48 -10.49 16.52 -17.51
CA SER A 48 -9.69 17.74 -17.70
C SER A 48 -8.26 17.66 -17.18
N LEU A 49 -7.88 16.56 -16.50
CA LEU A 49 -6.54 16.41 -15.90
C LEU A 49 -5.45 16.41 -16.97
N THR A 50 -4.52 17.36 -16.91
CA THR A 50 -3.37 17.46 -17.82
C THR A 50 -2.33 16.35 -17.58
N GLU A 51 -1.31 16.25 -18.45
CA GLU A 51 -0.18 15.35 -18.20
C GLU A 51 0.54 15.69 -16.89
N ASP A 52 0.69 16.97 -16.58
CA ASP A 52 1.32 17.43 -15.34
C ASP A 52 0.46 17.06 -14.12
N ASP A 53 -0.86 17.19 -14.22
CA ASP A 53 -1.78 16.75 -13.16
C ASP A 53 -1.65 15.23 -12.91
N LEU A 54 -1.62 14.44 -13.98
CA LEU A 54 -1.42 13.00 -13.86
C LEU A 54 -0.03 12.64 -13.33
N PHE A 55 1.00 13.39 -13.72
CA PHE A 55 2.36 13.20 -13.19
C PHE A 55 2.38 13.45 -11.69
N VAL A 56 1.81 14.57 -11.24
CA VAL A 56 1.72 14.91 -9.81
C VAL A 56 0.92 13.83 -9.08
N LEU A 57 -0.23 13.39 -9.59
CA LEU A 57 -1.03 12.37 -8.93
C LEU A 57 -0.30 11.01 -8.81
N PHE A 58 0.43 10.60 -9.85
CA PHE A 58 1.07 9.28 -9.91
C PHE A 58 2.39 9.26 -9.15
N SER A 59 3.23 10.28 -9.34
CA SER A 59 4.54 10.38 -8.69
C SER A 59 4.45 10.56 -7.17
N ASP A 60 3.29 11.00 -6.68
CA ASP A 60 2.97 11.18 -5.27
C ASP A 60 2.44 9.93 -4.58
N SER A 61 2.42 8.79 -5.28
CA SER A 61 2.07 7.48 -4.71
C SER A 61 3.32 6.69 -4.30
N ASP A 62 3.18 5.81 -3.32
CA ASP A 62 4.24 4.89 -2.92
C ASP A 62 4.50 3.83 -3.99
N SER A 63 3.54 3.58 -4.89
CA SER A 63 3.74 2.83 -6.12
C SER A 63 4.82 3.41 -7.04
N PHE A 64 5.12 4.70 -6.91
CA PHE A 64 6.19 5.39 -7.61
C PHE A 64 7.38 5.73 -6.69
N SER A 65 7.47 5.11 -5.51
CA SER A 65 8.57 5.29 -4.58
C SER A 65 9.93 5.06 -5.25
N PRO A 66 10.99 5.82 -4.90
CA PRO A 66 12.33 5.71 -5.49
C PRO A 66 12.93 4.29 -5.49
N TRP A 67 12.44 3.44 -4.60
CA TRP A 67 12.78 2.01 -4.54
C TRP A 67 12.38 1.23 -5.80
N PHE A 68 11.33 1.66 -6.52
CA PHE A 68 10.86 1.03 -7.75
C PHE A 68 11.26 1.79 -9.03
N LEU A 69 11.43 3.11 -8.93
CA LEU A 69 11.80 3.97 -10.05
C LEU A 69 12.76 5.05 -9.55
N ARG A 70 14.07 4.89 -9.83
CA ARG A 70 15.09 5.92 -9.54
C ARG A 70 14.78 7.27 -10.22
N ASP A 71 13.93 7.25 -11.24
CA ASP A 71 13.51 8.39 -12.04
C ASP A 71 11.98 8.31 -12.25
N LYS A 72 11.22 8.96 -11.37
CA LYS A 72 9.74 8.96 -11.39
C LYS A 72 9.20 9.54 -12.70
N GLU A 73 9.87 10.56 -13.22
CA GLU A 73 9.49 11.23 -14.47
C GLU A 73 9.59 10.27 -15.66
N ARG A 74 10.72 9.54 -15.77
CA ARG A 74 10.88 8.51 -16.80
C ARG A 74 9.84 7.40 -16.67
N GLY A 75 9.57 6.93 -15.46
CA GLY A 75 8.55 5.91 -15.22
C GLY A 75 7.16 6.37 -15.62
N PHE A 76 6.80 7.62 -15.31
CA PHE A 76 5.54 8.22 -15.73
C PHE A 76 5.48 8.41 -17.26
N LYS A 77 6.53 8.96 -17.88
CA LYS A 77 6.61 9.11 -19.35
C LYS A 77 6.48 7.78 -20.07
N ALA A 78 7.13 6.72 -19.59
CA ALA A 78 6.99 5.38 -20.17
C ALA A 78 5.55 4.83 -20.05
N ARG A 79 4.88 5.10 -18.92
CA ARG A 79 3.48 4.74 -18.71
C ARG A 79 2.55 5.52 -19.66
N LEU A 80 2.78 6.82 -19.78
CA LEU A 80 2.05 7.69 -20.68
C LEU A 80 2.23 7.27 -22.14
N GLN A 81 3.46 7.00 -22.58
CA GLN A 81 3.74 6.50 -23.93
C GLN A 81 3.05 5.15 -24.21
N LYS A 82 3.01 4.26 -23.22
CA LYS A 82 2.42 2.92 -23.37
C LYS A 82 0.88 2.94 -23.44
N PHE A 83 0.23 3.82 -22.70
CA PHE A 83 -1.22 3.79 -22.53
C PHE A 83 -1.95 4.99 -23.14
N GLY A 84 -1.31 6.15 -23.23
CA GLY A 84 -1.92 7.41 -23.66
C GLY A 84 -2.73 8.07 -22.54
N ILE A 85 -2.77 9.42 -22.57
CA ILE A 85 -3.44 10.23 -21.55
C ILE A 85 -4.93 9.89 -21.39
N GLU A 86 -5.66 9.76 -22.50
CA GLU A 86 -7.11 9.51 -22.45
C GLU A 86 -7.42 8.18 -21.77
N ARG A 87 -6.65 7.13 -22.05
CA ARG A 87 -6.87 5.83 -21.40
C ARG A 87 -6.54 5.85 -19.91
N LEU A 88 -5.59 6.68 -19.48
CA LEU A 88 -5.31 6.87 -18.05
C LEU A 88 -6.46 7.61 -17.37
N ARG A 89 -7.00 8.67 -18.00
CA ARG A 89 -8.19 9.37 -17.51
C ARG A 89 -9.41 8.45 -17.43
N ASP A 90 -9.64 7.62 -18.44
CA ASP A 90 -10.72 6.63 -18.44
C ASP A 90 -10.56 5.61 -17.31
N ALA A 91 -9.34 5.10 -17.10
CA ALA A 91 -9.04 4.19 -16.01
C ALA A 91 -9.28 4.83 -14.63
N LEU A 92 -8.87 6.10 -14.43
CA LEU A 92 -9.13 6.84 -13.20
C LEU A 92 -10.63 7.09 -12.98
N ARG A 93 -11.34 7.48 -14.05
CA ARG A 93 -12.79 7.70 -14.00
C ARG A 93 -13.51 6.42 -13.60
N GLU A 94 -13.14 5.29 -14.19
CA GLU A 94 -13.75 4.00 -13.88
C GLU A 94 -13.41 3.52 -12.46
N LEU A 95 -12.17 3.73 -12.02
CA LEU A 95 -11.74 3.47 -10.64
C LEU A 95 -12.62 4.22 -9.64
N VAL A 96 -12.79 5.54 -9.85
CA VAL A 96 -13.57 6.41 -8.97
C VAL A 96 -15.05 6.06 -9.04
N ALA A 97 -15.62 5.88 -10.23
CA ALA A 97 -17.03 5.57 -10.40
C ALA A 97 -17.44 4.25 -9.71
N ARG A 98 -16.58 3.23 -9.78
CA ARG A 98 -16.78 1.97 -9.03
C ARG A 98 -16.57 2.17 -7.54
N GLY A 99 -15.55 2.93 -7.14
CA GLY A 99 -15.30 3.29 -5.75
C GLY A 99 -16.47 4.03 -5.09
N GLU A 100 -17.14 4.94 -5.79
CA GLU A 100 -18.30 5.66 -5.24
C GLU A 100 -19.47 4.69 -4.95
N ARG A 101 -19.74 3.75 -5.85
CA ARG A 101 -20.82 2.75 -5.70
C ARG A 101 -20.55 1.68 -4.65
N GLY A 102 -19.28 1.45 -4.31
CA GLY A 102 -18.86 0.29 -3.51
C GLY A 102 -18.29 -0.79 -4.41
N LEU A 103 -17.13 -1.33 -4.02
CA LEU A 103 -16.40 -2.30 -4.82
C LEU A 103 -16.84 -3.72 -4.44
N THR A 104 -17.10 -4.52 -5.46
CA THR A 104 -17.17 -5.98 -5.38
C THR A 104 -15.82 -6.61 -5.74
N SER A 105 -15.68 -7.92 -5.51
CA SER A 105 -14.49 -8.66 -5.95
C SER A 105 -14.31 -8.62 -7.47
N ASP A 106 -15.41 -8.60 -8.22
CA ASP A 106 -15.39 -8.52 -9.68
C ASP A 106 -14.97 -7.12 -10.15
N ASP A 107 -15.43 -6.05 -9.48
CA ASP A 107 -14.95 -4.69 -9.74
C ASP A 107 -13.43 -4.59 -9.56
N LEU A 108 -12.90 -5.11 -8.46
CA LEU A 108 -11.45 -5.13 -8.20
C LEU A 108 -10.69 -5.98 -9.24
N GLY A 109 -11.25 -7.13 -9.62
CA GLY A 109 -10.71 -7.97 -10.68
C GLY A 109 -10.61 -7.26 -12.02
N LEU A 110 -11.55 -6.36 -12.34
CA LEU A 110 -11.52 -5.51 -13.54
C LEU A 110 -10.53 -4.36 -13.37
N ILE A 111 -10.60 -3.63 -12.25
CA ILE A 111 -9.74 -2.48 -11.94
C ILE A 111 -8.26 -2.87 -11.99
N TRP A 112 -7.87 -4.00 -11.41
CA TRP A 112 -6.46 -4.41 -11.40
C TRP A 112 -5.94 -4.91 -12.74
N LYS A 113 -6.85 -5.23 -13.67
CA LYS A 113 -6.54 -5.48 -15.08
C LYS A 113 -6.54 -4.20 -15.92
N MET A 114 -7.01 -3.07 -15.38
CA MET A 114 -6.96 -1.79 -16.08
C MET A 114 -5.51 -1.40 -16.32
N ARG A 115 -5.26 -1.09 -17.58
CA ARG A 115 -3.94 -0.71 -18.06
C ARG A 115 -3.52 0.60 -17.43
N GLY A 116 -2.32 0.64 -16.86
CA GLY A 116 -1.72 1.86 -16.33
C GLY A 116 -2.08 2.20 -14.90
N LEU A 117 -2.81 1.36 -14.16
CA LEU A 117 -2.96 1.51 -12.70
C LEU A 117 -2.16 0.43 -11.97
N GLY A 118 -2.52 -0.84 -12.16
CA GLY A 118 -1.99 -1.95 -11.36
C GLY A 118 -2.59 -1.97 -9.95
N THR A 119 -2.33 -3.04 -9.20
CA THR A 119 -2.95 -3.28 -7.89
C THR A 119 -2.62 -2.20 -6.87
N LEU A 120 -1.33 -1.95 -6.60
CA LEU A 120 -0.93 -1.01 -5.54
C LEU A 120 -1.49 0.39 -5.80
N LEU A 121 -1.21 0.97 -6.98
CA LEU A 121 -1.64 2.34 -7.31
C LEU A 121 -3.16 2.47 -7.28
N SER A 122 -3.91 1.49 -7.79
CA SER A 122 -5.37 1.58 -7.74
C SER A 122 -5.90 1.59 -6.30
N THR A 123 -5.34 0.77 -5.41
CA THR A 123 -5.74 0.75 -4.00
C THR A 123 -5.29 1.99 -3.23
N GLU A 124 -4.13 2.56 -3.55
CA GLU A 124 -3.68 3.85 -3.00
C GLU A 124 -4.61 4.98 -3.41
N LEU A 125 -4.91 5.12 -4.72
CA LEU A 125 -5.79 6.19 -5.20
C LEU A 125 -7.21 6.07 -4.63
N LEU A 126 -7.72 4.84 -4.48
CA LEU A 126 -8.99 4.58 -3.80
C LEU A 126 -8.95 4.99 -2.32
N ALA A 127 -7.89 4.64 -1.61
CA ALA A 127 -7.71 5.00 -0.20
C ALA A 127 -7.55 6.52 -0.04
N TYR A 128 -6.80 7.19 -0.91
CA TYR A 128 -6.66 8.64 -0.90
C TYR A 128 -8.00 9.35 -1.17
N ARG A 129 -8.80 8.86 -2.12
CA ARG A 129 -10.10 9.45 -2.47
C ARG A 129 -11.20 9.15 -1.44
N PHE A 130 -11.23 7.93 -0.89
CA PHE A 130 -12.25 7.45 0.05
C PHE A 130 -11.60 6.73 1.27
N PRO A 131 -10.89 7.46 2.14
CA PRO A 131 -10.06 6.85 3.18
C PRO A 131 -10.83 6.16 4.30
N THR A 132 -12.15 6.34 4.36
CA THR A 132 -13.01 5.63 5.31
C THR A 132 -13.64 4.36 4.73
N ARG A 133 -13.36 4.04 3.46
CA ARG A 133 -13.96 2.91 2.72
C ARG A 133 -12.92 1.97 2.13
N TYR A 134 -11.79 2.49 1.70
CA TYR A 134 -10.72 1.73 1.06
C TYR A 134 -9.39 1.98 1.75
N TRP A 135 -8.52 0.97 1.67
CA TRP A 135 -7.16 0.99 2.21
C TRP A 135 -6.16 0.67 1.09
N THR A 136 -4.92 1.09 1.31
CA THR A 136 -3.79 0.67 0.49
C THR A 136 -3.57 -0.83 0.68
N TYR A 137 -3.31 -1.55 -0.40
CA TYR A 137 -3.01 -2.97 -0.33
C TYR A 137 -1.70 -3.30 -1.01
N SER A 138 -0.73 -3.65 -0.18
CA SER A 138 0.53 -4.25 -0.59
C SER A 138 0.62 -5.63 0.07
N PRO A 139 0.50 -6.74 -0.67
CA PRO A 139 0.58 -8.08 -0.09
C PRO A 139 1.83 -8.29 0.77
N ASN A 140 2.94 -7.62 0.43
CA ASN A 140 4.23 -7.69 1.12
C ASN A 140 4.34 -6.80 2.38
N VAL A 141 3.29 -6.04 2.70
CA VAL A 141 3.21 -5.20 3.90
C VAL A 141 1.99 -5.59 4.71
N THR A 142 0.82 -5.55 4.09
CA THR A 142 -0.48 -5.76 4.73
C THR A 142 -0.59 -7.16 5.32
N LEU A 143 -0.30 -8.22 4.55
CA LEU A 143 -0.45 -9.60 5.05
C LEU A 143 0.56 -9.94 6.16
N PRO A 144 1.87 -9.63 6.05
CA PRO A 144 2.81 -9.82 7.15
C PRO A 144 2.44 -9.05 8.42
N ALA A 145 1.90 -7.82 8.29
CA ALA A 145 1.45 -7.05 9.45
C ALA A 145 0.27 -7.74 10.16
N PHE A 146 -0.71 -8.26 9.41
CA PHE A 146 -1.82 -9.03 10.00
C PHE A 146 -1.36 -10.34 10.62
N GLN A 147 -0.43 -11.06 9.99
CA GLN A 147 0.16 -12.26 10.58
C GLN A 147 0.85 -11.96 11.91
N LYS A 148 1.57 -10.84 12.01
CA LYS A 148 2.14 -10.35 13.27
C LYS A 148 1.07 -10.04 14.33
N LEU A 149 -0.12 -9.64 13.94
CA LEU A 149 -1.28 -9.45 14.81
C LEU A 149 -2.04 -10.78 15.11
N GLY A 150 -1.46 -11.94 14.77
CA GLY A 150 -2.09 -13.24 14.99
C GLY A 150 -3.30 -13.47 14.09
N GLU A 151 -3.24 -12.99 12.84
CA GLU A 151 -4.28 -13.17 11.83
C GLU A 151 -3.67 -13.64 10.51
N ASP A 152 -4.08 -14.81 10.05
CA ASP A 152 -3.80 -15.28 8.69
C ASP A 152 -5.08 -15.26 7.86
N VAL A 153 -5.36 -14.07 7.32
CA VAL A 153 -6.58 -13.79 6.54
C VAL A 153 -6.70 -14.78 5.37
N LYS A 154 -5.60 -15.04 4.65
CA LYS A 154 -5.62 -15.90 3.47
C LYS A 154 -5.78 -17.38 3.83
N ALA A 155 -5.28 -17.82 4.98
CA ALA A 155 -5.50 -19.18 5.48
C ALA A 155 -6.97 -19.40 5.89
N ALA A 156 -7.59 -18.42 6.54
CA ALA A 156 -8.97 -18.48 7.03
C ALA A 156 -10.04 -18.46 5.92
N MET A 157 -9.69 -18.04 4.71
CA MET A 157 -10.64 -17.94 3.59
C MET A 157 -11.05 -19.30 3.00
N PRO A 158 -12.30 -19.43 2.52
CA PRO A 158 -12.77 -20.61 1.80
C PRO A 158 -11.90 -20.98 0.58
N ARG A 159 -11.88 -22.27 0.23
CA ARG A 159 -11.26 -22.72 -1.02
C ARG A 159 -11.91 -22.02 -2.21
N GLY A 160 -11.10 -21.56 -3.18
CA GLY A 160 -11.56 -20.83 -4.36
C GLY A 160 -11.68 -19.31 -4.20
N GLN A 161 -11.60 -18.77 -2.97
CA GLN A 161 -11.67 -17.32 -2.70
C GLN A 161 -10.32 -16.72 -2.30
N LYS A 162 -9.20 -17.38 -2.61
CA LYS A 162 -7.86 -16.94 -2.20
C LYS A 162 -7.15 -16.02 -3.20
N SER A 163 -7.88 -15.56 -4.21
CA SER A 163 -7.34 -14.57 -5.14
C SER A 163 -7.32 -13.18 -4.49
N GLU A 164 -6.38 -12.36 -4.92
CA GLU A 164 -6.09 -11.06 -4.32
C GLU A 164 -7.33 -10.15 -4.19
N PRO A 165 -8.31 -10.10 -5.14
CA PRO A 165 -9.50 -9.25 -4.99
C PRO A 165 -10.39 -9.64 -3.81
N TYR A 166 -10.52 -10.94 -3.57
CA TYR A 166 -11.29 -11.45 -2.43
C TYR A 166 -10.51 -11.22 -1.14
N VAL A 167 -9.19 -11.46 -1.15
CA VAL A 167 -8.32 -11.20 0.01
C VAL A 167 -8.42 -9.73 0.41
N TYR A 168 -8.37 -8.81 -0.55
CA TYR A 168 -8.56 -7.39 -0.31
C TYR A 168 -9.83 -7.16 0.49
N LEU A 169 -11.01 -7.47 -0.06
CA LEU A 169 -12.28 -7.21 0.63
C LEU A 169 -12.42 -7.92 1.97
N ALA A 170 -11.84 -9.12 2.12
CA ALA A 170 -11.82 -9.85 3.38
C ALA A 170 -11.00 -9.14 4.48
N LEU A 171 -10.12 -8.19 4.14
CA LEU A 171 -9.37 -7.40 5.11
C LEU A 171 -10.24 -6.37 5.84
N GLN A 172 -11.40 -5.98 5.30
CA GLN A 172 -12.20 -4.88 5.86
C GLN A 172 -12.50 -5.03 7.37
N PRO A 173 -13.02 -6.18 7.86
CA PRO A 173 -13.30 -6.32 9.29
C PRO A 173 -12.04 -6.24 10.16
N HIS A 174 -10.87 -6.58 9.60
CA HIS A 174 -9.59 -6.48 10.29
C HIS A 174 -9.08 -5.03 10.31
N MET A 175 -9.26 -4.29 9.21
CA MET A 175 -8.99 -2.85 9.15
C MET A 175 -9.88 -2.06 10.11
N ASP A 176 -11.14 -2.46 10.27
CA ASP A 176 -12.08 -1.88 11.25
C ASP A 176 -11.59 -2.08 12.69
N LYS A 177 -11.14 -3.29 13.02
CA LYS A 177 -10.56 -3.59 14.34
C LYS A 177 -9.31 -2.77 14.62
N VAL A 178 -8.41 -2.63 13.63
CA VAL A 178 -7.22 -1.78 13.74
C VAL A 178 -7.62 -0.33 14.00
N SER A 179 -8.54 0.20 13.19
CA SER A 179 -9.02 1.58 13.32
C SER A 179 -9.65 1.83 14.69
N GLN A 180 -10.46 0.88 15.19
CA GLN A 180 -11.06 0.98 16.50
C GLN A 180 -10.02 0.96 17.62
N ALA A 181 -9.03 0.06 17.55
CA ALA A 181 -7.96 -0.02 18.55
C ALA A 181 -7.12 1.27 18.61
N LEU A 182 -6.89 1.93 17.48
CA LEU A 182 -6.19 3.22 17.42
C LEU A 182 -7.02 4.34 18.05
N ARG A 183 -8.35 4.36 17.82
CA ARG A 183 -9.26 5.30 18.49
C ARG A 183 -9.29 5.07 20.00
N ASP A 184 -9.39 3.82 20.43
CA ASP A 184 -9.37 3.42 21.85
C ASP A 184 -8.02 3.76 22.52
N ALA A 185 -6.94 3.81 21.75
CA ALA A 185 -5.62 4.27 22.19
C ALA A 185 -5.47 5.80 22.25
N GLY A 186 -6.52 6.55 21.87
CA GLY A 186 -6.59 8.01 21.99
C GLY A 186 -6.29 8.78 20.70
N LEU A 187 -6.15 8.10 19.55
CA LEU A 187 -5.95 8.78 18.28
C LEU A 187 -7.29 9.30 17.74
N LYS A 188 -7.35 10.60 17.41
CA LYS A 188 -8.53 11.23 16.79
C LYS A 188 -8.50 11.06 15.27
N ASP A 189 -9.67 11.11 14.66
CA ASP A 189 -9.85 11.11 13.20
C ASP A 189 -9.18 9.93 12.46
N VAL A 190 -9.28 8.73 13.05
CA VAL A 190 -8.70 7.51 12.47
C VAL A 190 -9.51 7.08 11.25
N ASP A 191 -8.84 7.06 10.10
CA ASP A 191 -9.29 6.49 8.84
C ASP A 191 -8.39 5.30 8.44
N TYR A 192 -8.64 4.69 7.28
CA TYR A 192 -7.84 3.56 6.83
C TYR A 192 -6.44 3.95 6.32
N LEU A 193 -6.18 5.21 5.99
CA LEU A 193 -4.81 5.67 5.72
C LEU A 193 -4.00 5.68 7.02
N THR A 194 -4.61 6.10 8.12
CA THR A 194 -4.02 6.01 9.45
C THR A 194 -3.74 4.56 9.86
N ALA A 195 -4.70 3.67 9.58
CA ALA A 195 -4.53 2.24 9.82
C ALA A 195 -3.41 1.63 8.96
N ASP A 196 -3.24 2.07 7.71
CA ASP A 196 -2.16 1.63 6.82
C ASP A 196 -0.77 2.02 7.36
N VAL A 197 -0.60 3.26 7.83
CA VAL A 197 0.64 3.70 8.49
C VAL A 197 0.94 2.86 9.75
N PHE A 198 -0.09 2.52 10.53
CA PHE A 198 0.05 1.61 11.66
C PHE A 198 0.52 0.20 11.23
N LEU A 199 -0.07 -0.37 10.17
CA LEU A 199 0.33 -1.69 9.67
C LEU A 199 1.77 -1.69 9.14
N TRP A 200 2.17 -0.62 8.46
CA TRP A 200 3.56 -0.40 8.07
C TRP A 200 4.49 -0.37 9.30
N TRP A 201 4.13 0.37 10.35
CA TRP A 201 4.91 0.43 11.59
C TRP A 201 5.00 -0.93 12.29
N VAL A 202 3.89 -1.69 12.39
CA VAL A 202 3.87 -3.06 12.93
C VAL A 202 4.80 -3.98 12.14
N LYS A 203 4.85 -3.82 10.82
CA LYS A 203 5.79 -4.57 9.98
C LYS A 203 7.24 -4.22 10.34
N GLN A 204 7.59 -2.96 10.55
CA GLN A 204 8.96 -2.54 10.86
C GLN A 204 9.42 -3.00 12.25
N GLU A 205 8.59 -2.82 13.28
CA GLU A 205 8.90 -3.19 14.67
C GLU A 205 9.38 -4.64 14.83
N ALA A 206 8.80 -5.57 14.07
CA ALA A 206 9.21 -6.97 14.16
C ALA A 206 10.32 -7.37 13.16
N THR A 207 10.82 -6.43 12.36
CA THR A 207 12.09 -6.59 11.64
C THR A 207 13.26 -6.18 12.54
N GLU A 208 13.08 -5.15 13.37
CA GLU A 208 14.12 -4.63 14.27
C GLU A 208 14.23 -5.39 15.60
N LYS A 209 13.15 -6.02 16.06
CA LYS A 209 13.13 -6.80 17.31
C LYS A 209 13.38 -8.30 17.15
N ALA A 210 13.84 -8.79 16.00
CA ALA A 210 14.28 -10.18 15.87
C ALA A 210 15.67 -10.35 16.54
N PRO A 211 15.79 -11.02 17.70
CA PRO A 211 17.07 -11.28 18.32
C PRO A 211 17.55 -12.65 17.84
N GLY A 212 18.66 -12.68 17.09
CA GLY A 212 19.37 -13.92 16.80
C GLY A 212 19.58 -14.22 15.33
N ASP A 213 20.29 -13.35 14.62
CA ASP A 213 21.39 -13.85 13.80
C ASP A 213 22.64 -13.10 14.26
N VAL A 214 23.41 -13.80 15.09
CA VAL A 214 24.77 -13.42 15.43
C VAL A 214 25.51 -13.34 14.11
N ALA A 215 25.97 -12.14 13.76
CA ALA A 215 26.95 -11.95 12.69
C ALA A 215 28.20 -12.75 13.07
N GLY A 216 28.23 -14.00 12.60
CA GLY A 216 29.42 -14.83 12.53
C GLY A 216 30.43 -14.11 11.65
N THR A 217 31.50 -13.67 12.30
CA THR A 217 32.76 -13.31 11.68
C THR A 217 33.25 -14.42 10.74
N GLY A 218 33.61 -14.05 9.51
CA GLY A 218 34.60 -14.75 8.70
C GLY A 218 34.06 -15.87 7.81
N GLU A 219 33.95 -15.61 6.50
CA GLU A 219 35.02 -15.95 5.56
C GLU A 219 34.65 -15.45 4.16
N GLN A 220 35.55 -14.64 3.59
CA GLN A 220 35.54 -14.34 2.17
C GLN A 220 35.97 -15.60 1.42
N THR A 221 35.03 -16.34 0.84
CA THR A 221 35.39 -17.29 -0.21
C THR A 221 35.53 -16.52 -1.52
N VAL A 222 36.79 -16.20 -1.83
CA VAL A 222 37.22 -15.83 -3.18
C VAL A 222 36.94 -17.03 -4.08
N ILE A 223 35.98 -16.89 -5.00
CA ILE A 223 35.82 -17.86 -6.09
C ILE A 223 36.82 -17.43 -7.17
N GLU A 224 37.99 -18.08 -7.18
CA GLU A 224 38.89 -18.10 -8.32
C GLU A 224 38.15 -18.80 -9.49
N LEU A 225 37.97 -18.06 -10.59
CA LEU A 225 37.57 -18.63 -11.86
C LEU A 225 38.81 -19.29 -12.48
N THR A 226 38.89 -20.61 -12.43
CA THR A 226 39.81 -21.38 -13.27
C THR A 226 39.25 -21.46 -14.70
N PRO A 227 40.08 -21.21 -15.73
CA PRO A 227 39.74 -21.51 -17.11
C PRO A 227 40.16 -22.95 -17.44
N GLU A 228 39.21 -23.84 -17.70
CA GLU A 228 39.46 -25.09 -18.46
C GLU A 228 38.63 -25.01 -19.74
N GLU A 229 39.27 -24.77 -20.88
CA GLU A 229 39.88 -25.78 -21.75
C GLU A 229 38.84 -26.61 -22.51
N GLY A 230 38.88 -26.45 -23.83
CA GLY A 230 37.97 -27.12 -24.74
C GLY A 230 38.29 -28.59 -24.97
N ARG A 231 37.27 -29.27 -25.52
CA ARG A 231 37.23 -30.54 -26.27
C ARG A 231 35.73 -30.75 -26.52
N ALA A 232 35.20 -31.00 -27.72
CA ALA A 232 35.71 -31.21 -29.06
C ALA A 232 34.63 -30.73 -30.06
#